data_AF-A0A924ZGY3-F1
#
_entry.id   AF-A0A924ZGY3-F1
#
_cell.length_a   1.000
_cell.length_b   1.000
_cell.length_c   1.000
_cell.angle_alpha   90.00
_cell.angle_beta   90.00
_cell.angle_gamma   90.00
#
_symmetry.space_group_name_H-M   'P 1'
#
loop_
_entity.id
_entity.type
_entity.pdbx_description
1 polymer ?
#
loop_
_entity_poly.entity_id
_entity_poly.type
_entity_poly.pdbx_seq_one_letter_code
_entity_poly.pdbx_strand_id
1 'polypeptide(L)'
;MTWLARLKKQKGPDTHPTKPPEPGFVGFVGTPGGHIQKITGSTTPANDPEPDPDRWAWPHSTAMNGAEIDTFTARLMQFTDRGLILDDAEQLADKMVTRDRESDDRRVCLECAHLTGYGAGPWACRGWQRAGIAIRSRDAQLPRDLVKILQRCDGFEGGTI
;
A
#
# COMPACT_ATOMS: atom_id res chain seq x y z
N MET A 1 -11.77 5.42 -3.52
CA MET A 1 -10.69 5.92 -4.39
C MET A 1 -9.56 4.92 -4.26
N THR A 2 -9.06 4.34 -5.35
CA THR A 2 -8.06 3.26 -5.32
C THR A 2 -6.66 3.83 -5.06
N TRP A 3 -5.77 3.03 -4.44
CA TRP A 3 -4.39 3.45 -4.14
C TRP A 3 -3.62 3.76 -5.43
N LEU A 4 -3.84 2.97 -6.47
CA LEU A 4 -3.37 3.22 -7.83
C LEU A 4 -3.82 4.58 -8.38
N ALA A 5 -5.04 5.02 -8.09
CA ALA A 5 -5.52 6.34 -8.49
C ALA A 5 -4.86 7.47 -7.70
N ARG A 6 -4.38 7.22 -6.47
CA ARG A 6 -3.62 8.20 -5.67
C ARG A 6 -2.17 8.28 -6.15
N LEU A 7 -1.54 7.15 -6.44
CA LEU A 7 -0.18 7.07 -6.98
C LEU A 7 -0.11 7.70 -8.37
N LYS A 8 -1.09 7.44 -9.26
CA LYS A 8 -1.20 8.08 -10.57
C LYS A 8 -1.51 9.59 -10.50
N LYS A 9 -2.04 10.08 -9.38
CA LYS A 9 -2.28 11.52 -9.15
C LYS A 9 -1.05 12.26 -8.61
N GLN A 10 0.05 11.56 -8.28
CA GLN A 10 1.31 12.22 -8.02
C GLN A 10 1.86 12.77 -9.34
N LYS A 11 1.59 14.05 -9.59
CA LYS A 11 2.16 14.79 -10.70
C LYS A 11 3.63 15.08 -10.38
N GLY A 12 4.53 14.24 -10.90
CA GLY A 12 5.93 14.64 -11.05
C GLY A 12 6.02 15.88 -11.96
N PRO A 13 7.03 16.75 -11.80
CA PRO A 13 7.15 17.94 -12.65
C PRO A 13 7.20 17.53 -14.12
N ASP A 14 6.32 18.13 -14.92
CA ASP A 14 6.17 17.85 -16.35
C ASP A 14 7.49 18.16 -17.07
N THR A 15 8.23 17.12 -17.44
CA THR A 15 9.34 17.23 -18.40
C THR A 15 8.87 16.60 -19.71
N HIS A 16 8.22 17.40 -20.54
CA HIS A 16 7.89 16.98 -21.91
C HIS A 16 9.19 16.78 -22.71
N PRO A 17 9.41 15.61 -23.33
CA PRO A 17 10.51 15.44 -24.27
C PRO A 17 10.11 16.00 -25.63
N THR A 18 10.75 17.08 -26.07
CA THR A 18 10.61 17.54 -27.46
C THR A 18 11.48 16.65 -28.36
N LYS A 19 10.83 16.08 -29.37
CA LYS A 19 11.37 15.18 -30.41
C LYS A 19 12.68 15.74 -31.02
N PRO A 20 13.73 14.93 -31.22
CA PRO A 20 14.93 15.41 -31.89
C PRO A 20 14.70 15.48 -33.41
N PRO A 21 15.04 16.60 -34.08
CA PRO A 21 15.25 16.60 -35.52
C PRO A 21 16.65 16.05 -35.85
N GLU A 22 16.77 15.39 -37.01
CA GLU A 22 17.99 14.81 -37.57
C GLU A 22 19.14 15.83 -37.71
N PRO A 23 20.42 15.37 -37.75
CA PRO A 23 21.56 16.26 -37.52
C PRO A 23 21.92 17.05 -38.79
N GLY A 24 21.57 18.32 -38.81
CA GLY A 24 22.18 19.33 -39.68
C GLY A 24 23.31 20.04 -38.93
N PHE A 25 24.54 19.54 -39.07
CA PHE A 25 25.72 20.22 -38.54
C PHE A 25 26.05 21.45 -39.39
N VAL A 26 25.85 22.66 -38.85
CA VAL A 26 26.40 23.90 -39.42
C VAL A 26 26.81 24.88 -38.33
N GLY A 27 28.12 25.16 -38.31
CA GLY A 27 28.78 26.42 -37.93
C GLY A 27 28.33 27.13 -36.64
N PHE A 28 29.14 26.96 -35.58
CA PHE A 28 29.06 27.78 -34.37
C PHE A 28 29.47 29.23 -34.69
N VAL A 29 28.53 30.17 -34.65
CA VAL A 29 28.79 31.62 -34.57
C VAL A 29 28.28 32.08 -33.21
N GLY A 30 29.18 32.59 -32.38
CA GLY A 30 28.90 32.93 -30.98
C GLY A 30 28.00 34.15 -30.81
N THR A 31 27.10 34.07 -29.83
CA THR A 31 26.35 35.20 -29.27
C THR A 31 26.79 35.41 -27.81
N PRO A 32 27.14 36.64 -27.38
CA PRO A 32 27.53 36.90 -26.01
C PRO A 32 26.30 37.01 -25.09
N GLY A 33 26.42 36.46 -23.87
CA GLY A 33 25.60 36.92 -22.73
C GLY A 33 24.41 36.05 -22.30
N GLY A 34 24.33 34.78 -22.67
CA GLY A 34 23.39 33.85 -22.02
C GLY A 34 23.91 33.43 -20.65
N HIS A 35 23.16 33.68 -19.57
CA HIS A 35 23.49 33.20 -18.23
C HIS A 35 23.67 31.68 -18.27
N ILE A 36 24.91 31.20 -18.20
CA ILE A 36 25.20 29.78 -18.01
C ILE A 36 24.66 29.44 -16.62
N GLN A 37 23.45 28.88 -16.55
CA GLN A 37 23.00 28.24 -15.33
C GLN A 37 23.90 27.03 -15.13
N LYS A 38 24.82 27.16 -14.17
CA LYS A 38 25.60 26.04 -13.66
C LYS A 38 24.60 25.04 -13.10
N ILE A 39 24.42 23.92 -13.79
CA ILE A 39 23.78 22.75 -13.18
C ILE A 39 24.74 22.34 -12.07
N THR A 40 24.43 22.75 -10.85
CA THR A 40 25.08 22.19 -9.67
C THR A 40 24.58 20.76 -9.57
N GLY A 41 25.27 19.86 -10.30
CA GLY A 41 25.19 18.44 -10.03
C GLY A 41 25.41 18.25 -8.54
N SER A 42 24.63 17.34 -7.94
CA SER A 42 24.78 16.97 -6.54
C SER A 42 26.26 16.73 -6.25
N THR A 43 26.84 17.55 -5.37
CA THR A 43 28.26 17.45 -4.98
C THR A 43 28.53 16.28 -4.05
N THR A 44 27.50 15.48 -3.75
CA THR A 44 27.53 14.33 -2.86
C THR A 44 28.51 13.28 -3.40
N PRO A 45 29.60 12.98 -2.68
CA PRO A 45 30.45 11.84 -2.97
C PRO A 45 29.60 10.57 -3.11
N ALA A 46 29.95 9.69 -4.05
CA ALA A 46 29.30 8.38 -4.20
C ALA A 46 29.44 7.46 -2.96
N ASN A 47 30.27 7.86 -1.99
CA ASN A 47 30.51 7.16 -0.73
C ASN A 47 29.72 7.74 0.45
N ASP A 48 28.96 8.82 0.26
CA ASP A 48 28.06 9.29 1.31
C ASP A 48 26.96 8.24 1.53
N PRO A 49 26.54 8.00 2.78
CA PRO A 49 25.42 7.11 3.04
C PRO A 49 24.19 7.62 2.29
N GLU A 50 23.53 6.71 1.57
CA GLU A 50 22.32 7.03 0.84
C GLU A 50 21.29 7.59 1.83
N PRO A 51 20.70 8.77 1.54
CA PRO A 51 19.75 9.37 2.45
C PRO A 51 18.58 8.42 2.67
N ASP A 52 18.16 8.28 3.92
CA ASP A 52 17.01 7.45 4.31
C ASP A 52 15.80 7.77 3.41
N PRO A 53 15.28 6.79 2.64
CA PRO A 53 14.14 7.00 1.75
C PRO A 53 12.89 7.42 2.53
N ASP A 54 12.78 7.04 3.81
CA ASP A 54 11.61 7.31 4.64
C ASP A 54 11.67 8.65 5.38
N ARG A 55 12.74 9.46 5.21
CA ARG A 55 12.97 10.69 5.98
C ARG A 55 11.83 11.73 5.91
N TRP A 56 11.03 11.70 4.84
CA TRP A 56 9.86 12.58 4.65
C TRP A 56 8.54 11.83 4.64
N ALA A 57 8.55 10.51 4.81
CA ALA A 57 7.34 9.69 4.87
C ALA A 57 6.63 9.87 6.23
N TRP A 58 5.59 9.08 6.48
CA TRP A 58 4.94 9.04 7.79
C TRP A 58 5.97 8.81 8.91
N PRO A 59 5.96 9.60 10.01
CA PRO A 59 4.89 10.52 10.43
C PRO A 59 5.02 11.98 9.95
N HIS A 60 6.05 12.31 9.16
CA HIS A 60 6.32 13.69 8.72
C HIS A 60 5.45 14.12 7.53
N SER A 61 4.87 13.17 6.80
CA SER A 61 3.87 13.43 5.76
C SER A 61 2.79 12.36 5.70
N THR A 62 1.86 12.48 4.75
CA THR A 62 0.82 11.46 4.53
C THR A 62 1.29 10.26 3.69
N ALA A 63 2.50 10.34 3.10
CA ALA A 63 3.08 9.26 2.31
C ALA A 63 3.42 8.06 3.21
N MET A 64 3.21 6.84 2.70
CA MET A 64 3.61 5.63 3.42
C MET A 64 5.13 5.53 3.49
N ASN A 65 5.64 5.07 4.63
CA ASN A 65 7.05 4.65 4.73
C ASN A 65 7.21 3.19 4.23
N GLY A 66 8.44 2.70 4.11
CA GLY A 66 8.73 1.35 3.63
C GLY A 66 8.00 0.27 4.42
N ALA A 67 8.00 0.34 5.75
CA ALA A 67 7.34 -0.64 6.61
C ALA A 67 5.80 -0.67 6.42
N GLU A 68 5.18 0.50 6.21
CA GLU A 68 3.76 0.60 5.88
C GLU A 68 3.46 0.01 4.49
N ILE A 69 4.34 0.20 3.51
CA ILE A 69 4.21 -0.38 2.16
C ILE A 69 4.32 -1.91 2.21
N ASP A 70 5.29 -2.44 2.95
CA ASP A 70 5.47 -3.88 3.12
C ASP A 70 4.23 -4.51 3.75
N THR A 71 3.75 -3.91 4.84
CA THR A 71 2.54 -4.37 5.54
C THR A 71 1.29 -4.26 4.65
N PHE A 72 1.15 -3.17 3.89
CA PHE A 72 0.05 -2.98 2.94
C PHE A 72 0.06 -4.08 1.87
N THR A 73 1.23 -4.37 1.30
CA THR A 73 1.41 -5.37 0.24
C THR A 73 1.12 -6.78 0.75
N ALA A 74 1.63 -7.12 1.93
CA ALA A 74 1.39 -8.42 2.57
C ALA A 74 -0.10 -8.63 2.86
N ARG A 75 -0.82 -7.60 3.35
CA ARG A 75 -2.27 -7.64 3.52
C ARG A 75 -3.03 -7.76 2.21
N LEU A 76 -2.59 -7.03 1.17
CA LEU A 76 -3.23 -7.09 -0.14
C LEU A 76 -3.21 -8.52 -0.68
N MET A 77 -2.04 -9.18 -0.64
CA MET A 77 -1.86 -10.58 -1.01
C MET A 77 -2.75 -11.50 -0.17
N GLN A 78 -2.70 -11.34 1.16
CA GLN A 78 -3.51 -12.16 2.07
C GLN A 78 -5.02 -12.03 1.81
N PHE A 79 -5.51 -10.83 1.52
CA PHE A 79 -6.93 -10.58 1.26
C PHE A 79 -7.36 -11.15 -0.09
N THR A 80 -6.53 -11.01 -1.13
CA THR A 80 -6.81 -11.59 -2.45
C THR A 80 -6.77 -13.12 -2.42
N ASP A 81 -5.80 -13.70 -1.69
CA ASP A 81 -5.71 -15.17 -1.51
C ASP A 81 -6.92 -15.73 -0.76
N ARG A 82 -7.54 -14.91 0.10
CA ARG A 82 -8.78 -15.24 0.82
C ARG A 82 -10.04 -14.92 0.03
N GLY A 83 -9.92 -14.54 -1.24
CA GLY A 83 -11.02 -14.43 -2.19
C GLY A 83 -11.69 -13.07 -2.28
N LEU A 84 -11.05 -12.00 -1.79
CA LEU A 84 -11.46 -10.64 -2.14
C LEU A 84 -10.98 -10.29 -3.54
N ILE A 85 -11.80 -9.54 -4.28
CA ILE A 85 -11.34 -8.91 -5.52
C ILE A 85 -10.31 -7.83 -5.20
N LEU A 86 -9.39 -7.57 -6.14
CA LEU A 86 -8.28 -6.65 -5.95
C LEU A 86 -8.75 -5.26 -5.46
N ASP A 87 -9.78 -4.70 -6.08
CA ASP A 87 -10.30 -3.37 -5.73
C ASP A 87 -10.84 -3.29 -4.28
N ASP A 88 -11.49 -4.35 -3.79
CA ASP A 88 -11.99 -4.42 -2.42
C ASP A 88 -10.84 -4.65 -1.43
N ALA A 89 -9.87 -5.49 -1.82
CA ALA A 89 -8.69 -5.77 -1.01
C ALA A 89 -7.82 -4.52 -0.83
N GLU A 90 -7.59 -3.73 -1.89
CA GLU A 90 -6.88 -2.44 -1.81
C GLU A 90 -7.59 -1.45 -0.90
N GLN A 91 -8.91 -1.29 -1.05
CA GLN A 91 -9.70 -0.39 -0.21
C GLN A 91 -9.68 -0.81 1.26
N LEU A 92 -9.66 -2.11 1.53
CA LEU A 92 -9.54 -2.62 2.89
C LEU A 92 -8.14 -2.39 3.46
N ALA A 93 -7.09 -2.65 2.68
CA ALA A 93 -5.70 -2.43 3.10
C ALA A 93 -5.40 -0.95 3.38
N ASP A 94 -5.96 -0.01 2.60
CA ASP A 94 -5.85 1.44 2.86
C ASP A 94 -6.49 1.83 4.20
N LYS A 95 -7.64 1.22 4.54
CA LYS A 95 -8.25 1.37 5.87
C LYS A 95 -7.36 0.82 6.97
N MET A 96 -6.68 -0.31 6.73
CA MET A 96 -5.78 -0.91 7.73
C MET A 96 -4.57 -0.02 8.01
N VAL A 97 -4.09 0.74 7.02
CA VAL A 97 -2.99 1.71 7.23
C VAL A 97 -3.44 2.81 8.18
N THR A 98 -4.63 3.37 7.95
CA THR A 98 -5.18 4.40 8.85
C THR A 98 -5.37 3.84 10.27
N ARG A 99 -5.91 2.63 10.39
CA ARG A 99 -6.06 1.93 11.67
C ARG A 99 -4.73 1.83 12.42
N ASP A 100 -3.68 1.35 11.74
CA ASP A 100 -2.40 1.10 12.37
C ASP A 100 -1.75 2.42 12.85
N ARG A 101 -1.88 3.49 12.05
CA ARG A 101 -1.43 4.85 12.44
C ARG A 101 -2.15 5.37 13.68
N GLU A 102 -3.44 5.10 13.80
CA GLU A 102 -4.27 5.49 14.94
C GLU A 102 -4.11 4.55 16.15
N SER A 103 -3.27 3.51 16.05
CA SER A 103 -3.13 2.46 17.07
C SER A 103 -4.46 1.80 17.43
N ASP A 104 -5.38 1.71 16.46
CA ASP A 104 -6.68 1.09 16.65
C ASP A 104 -6.53 -0.45 16.70
N ASP A 105 -7.08 -1.05 17.75
CA ASP A 105 -6.96 -2.47 18.07
C ASP A 105 -8.02 -3.35 17.39
N ARG A 106 -8.95 -2.76 16.64
CA ARG A 106 -9.91 -3.51 15.82
C ARG A 106 -9.20 -4.33 14.74
N ARG A 107 -9.74 -5.49 14.41
CA ARG A 107 -9.20 -6.42 13.41
C ARG A 107 -10.28 -6.80 12.41
N VAL A 108 -9.90 -7.27 11.24
CA VAL A 108 -10.83 -7.86 10.27
C VAL A 108 -10.69 -9.38 10.27
N CYS A 109 -11.76 -10.12 10.01
CA CYS A 109 -11.67 -11.60 10.00
C CYS A 109 -10.68 -12.10 8.94
N LEU A 110 -10.47 -11.32 7.87
CA LEU A 110 -9.48 -11.60 6.82
C LEU A 110 -8.03 -11.56 7.31
N GLU A 111 -7.74 -10.98 8.47
CA GLU A 111 -6.42 -11.05 9.12
C GLU A 111 -6.29 -12.26 10.06
N CYS A 112 -7.38 -12.99 10.35
CA CYS A 112 -7.41 -14.04 11.37
C CYS A 112 -6.96 -15.41 10.82
N ALA A 113 -6.12 -16.13 11.55
CA ALA A 113 -5.67 -17.49 11.24
C ALA A 113 -6.81 -18.53 11.27
N HIS A 114 -7.90 -18.22 11.96
CA HIS A 114 -9.06 -19.11 12.06
C HIS A 114 -10.07 -18.98 10.92
N LEU A 115 -9.90 -18.00 10.01
CA LEU A 115 -10.76 -17.89 8.85
C LEU A 115 -10.54 -19.08 7.92
N THR A 116 -11.62 -19.64 7.41
CA THR A 116 -11.62 -20.80 6.49
C THR A 116 -12.72 -20.67 5.45
N GLY A 117 -12.77 -21.62 4.52
CA GLY A 117 -13.83 -21.68 3.52
C GLY A 117 -13.69 -20.64 2.42
N TYR A 118 -12.61 -19.86 2.40
CA TYR A 118 -12.27 -19.02 1.25
C TYR A 118 -12.00 -19.89 0.01
N GLY A 119 -12.55 -19.50 -1.15
CA GLY A 119 -12.44 -20.23 -2.42
C GLY A 119 -13.63 -21.15 -2.68
N ALA A 120 -13.57 -22.40 -2.22
CA ALA A 120 -14.53 -23.46 -2.58
C ALA A 120 -15.82 -23.49 -1.74
N GLY A 121 -15.92 -22.67 -0.68
CA GLY A 121 -17.06 -22.69 0.24
C GLY A 121 -17.46 -21.29 0.74
N PRO A 122 -18.43 -21.21 1.67
CA PRO A 122 -18.68 -19.99 2.42
C PRO A 122 -17.56 -19.78 3.44
N TRP A 123 -17.23 -18.51 3.70
CA TRP A 123 -16.31 -18.18 4.80
C TRP A 123 -16.85 -18.71 6.13
N ALA A 124 -15.97 -19.23 6.98
CA ALA A 124 -16.32 -19.74 8.30
C ALA A 124 -15.21 -19.50 9.32
N CYS A 125 -15.59 -19.31 10.59
CA CYS A 125 -14.66 -19.14 11.69
C CYS A 125 -14.39 -20.49 12.38
N ARG A 126 -13.16 -20.99 12.38
CA ARG A 126 -12.79 -22.17 13.19
C ARG A 126 -12.73 -21.89 14.69
N GLY A 127 -12.41 -20.65 15.07
CA GLY A 127 -12.34 -20.17 16.45
C GLY A 127 -13.69 -19.71 17.01
N TRP A 128 -14.80 -20.13 16.41
CA TRP A 128 -16.16 -19.62 16.66
C TRP A 128 -16.56 -19.60 18.14
N GLN A 129 -16.10 -20.57 18.93
CA GLN A 129 -16.43 -20.67 20.35
C GLN A 129 -15.78 -19.54 21.16
N ARG A 130 -14.50 -19.26 20.93
CA ARG A 130 -13.78 -18.16 21.58
C ARG A 130 -14.22 -16.80 21.03
N ALA A 131 -14.55 -16.74 19.75
CA ALA A 131 -15.06 -15.54 19.10
C ALA A 131 -16.52 -15.21 19.46
N GLY A 132 -17.25 -16.12 20.13
CA GLY A 132 -18.66 -15.94 20.48
C GLY A 132 -19.60 -15.87 19.28
N ILE A 133 -19.20 -16.41 18.13
CA ILE A 133 -19.94 -16.28 16.85
C ILE A 133 -21.06 -17.31 16.73
N ALA A 134 -20.90 -18.50 17.33
CA ALA A 134 -21.84 -19.60 17.19
C ALA A 134 -21.88 -20.51 18.43
N ILE A 135 -22.91 -21.35 18.55
CA ILE A 135 -23.01 -22.41 19.56
C ILE A 135 -22.46 -23.75 19.03
N ARG A 136 -22.54 -23.96 17.71
CA ARG A 136 -22.07 -25.18 17.03
C ARG A 136 -21.21 -24.80 15.83
N SER A 137 -20.24 -25.64 15.50
CA SER A 137 -19.31 -25.41 14.38
C SER A 137 -20.00 -25.21 13.02
N ARG A 138 -21.08 -25.93 12.76
CA ARG A 138 -21.84 -25.81 11.50
C ARG A 138 -22.51 -24.44 11.32
N ASP A 139 -22.75 -23.74 12.43
CA ASP A 139 -23.41 -22.43 12.46
C ASP A 139 -22.35 -21.28 12.42
N ALA A 140 -21.06 -21.60 12.26
CA ALA A 140 -19.95 -20.64 12.27
C ALA A 140 -19.65 -19.99 10.90
N GLN A 141 -20.60 -20.06 9.97
CA GLN A 141 -20.49 -19.42 8.66
C GLN A 141 -20.57 -17.90 8.81
N LEU A 142 -19.71 -17.19 8.10
CA LEU A 142 -19.60 -15.73 8.17
C LEU A 142 -20.17 -15.11 6.90
N PRO A 143 -21.06 -14.10 7.03
CA PRO A 143 -21.50 -13.29 5.91
C PRO A 143 -20.31 -12.59 5.23
N ARG A 144 -20.43 -12.37 3.92
CA ARG A 144 -19.36 -11.74 3.13
C ARG A 144 -18.96 -10.35 3.62
N ASP A 145 -19.93 -9.58 4.09
CA ASP A 145 -19.64 -8.23 4.59
C ASP A 145 -19.02 -8.25 5.98
N LEU A 146 -19.35 -9.25 6.80
CA LEU A 146 -18.80 -9.37 8.14
C LEU A 146 -17.28 -9.50 8.13
N VAL A 147 -16.72 -10.28 7.20
CA VAL A 147 -15.26 -10.54 7.17
C VAL A 147 -14.41 -9.32 6.85
N LYS A 148 -15.02 -8.24 6.32
CA LYS A 148 -14.38 -6.98 5.93
C LYS A 148 -14.55 -5.86 6.97
N ILE A 149 -15.37 -6.08 8.01
CA ILE A 149 -15.65 -5.05 9.03
C ILE A 149 -14.57 -5.10 10.11
N LEU A 150 -14.11 -3.92 10.55
CA LEU A 150 -13.23 -3.74 11.69
C LEU A 150 -13.99 -4.01 12.99
N GLN A 151 -13.57 -5.02 13.74
CA GLN A 151 -14.25 -5.51 14.94
C GLN A 151 -13.24 -5.85 16.03
N ARG A 152 -13.68 -5.84 17.28
CA ARG A 152 -12.95 -6.53 18.34
C ARG A 152 -13.47 -7.97 18.41
N CYS A 153 -12.57 -8.93 18.54
CA CYS A 153 -12.89 -10.35 18.58
C CYS A 153 -11.94 -11.06 19.56
N ASP A 154 -12.48 -11.62 20.64
CA ASP A 154 -11.71 -12.30 21.68
C ASP A 154 -11.11 -13.64 21.21
N GLY A 155 -11.62 -14.16 20.10
CA GLY A 155 -11.08 -15.33 19.41
C GLY A 155 -10.13 -14.99 18.26
N PHE A 156 -9.66 -13.74 18.14
CA PHE A 156 -8.74 -13.37 17.07
C PHE A 156 -7.34 -13.97 17.32
N GLU A 157 -6.78 -14.57 16.28
CA GLU A 157 -5.39 -14.98 16.22
C GLU A 157 -4.81 -14.48 14.90
N GLY A 158 -3.69 -13.74 14.95
CA GLY A 158 -3.08 -13.16 13.76
C GLY A 158 -2.65 -14.25 12.78
N GLY A 159 -3.12 -14.17 11.54
CA GLY A 159 -2.57 -14.96 10.46
C GLY A 159 -1.15 -14.50 10.14
N THR A 160 -0.29 -15.43 9.73
CA THR A 160 1.03 -15.08 9.19
C THR A 160 0.83 -14.17 7.97
N ILE A 161 1.49 -13.02 8.00
CA ILE A 161 1.57 -12.05 6.89
C ILE A 161 3.04 -11.98 6.47
#